data_AF-A0A926JVS2-F1
#
_entry.id   AF-A0A926JVS2-F1
#
_cell.length_a   1.000
_cell.length_b   1.000
_cell.length_c   1.000
_cell.angle_alpha   90.00
_cell.angle_beta   90.00
_cell.angle_gamma   90.00
#
_symmetry.space_group_name_H-M   'P 1'
#
loop_
_entity.id
_entity.type
_entity.pdbx_description
1 polymer ?
#
loop_
_entity_poly.entity_id
_entity_poly.type
_entity_poly.pdbx_seq_one_letter_code
_entity_poly.pdbx_strand_id
1 'polypeptide(L)'
;MKNKNAFLKFYAVTLTAFLLYIGITGFRPDSSPKKFEEITVERINVVEPDGKLKMVISNSDRQHPGMLDGKMIGDRKRPPGIIFFNEEQDEVGGLGYGGNKKEGASMVFSVDQYKNDQIMQMQYSRNKDGKQRYGLKLWDRSEKVTLSELIHVWDSLKAKGFSDDKVMKVLEAQNDGKPVRATRMFTGKNFDDQVGMFLKDEFGNDRIKIYVDENNEPKIEILNSEGKVSKVVAN
;
A
#
# COMPACT_ATOMS: atom_id res chain seq x y z
N MET A 1 -46.15 -20.25 62.20
CA MET A 1 -45.55 -20.77 60.94
C MET A 1 -45.93 -20.01 59.67
N LYS A 2 -47.14 -19.41 59.54
CA LYS A 2 -47.57 -18.69 58.31
C LYS A 2 -46.66 -17.52 57.87
N ASN A 3 -46.08 -16.76 58.80
CA ASN A 3 -45.29 -15.56 58.48
C ASN A 3 -43.89 -15.85 57.89
N LYS A 4 -43.28 -17.00 58.22
CA LYS A 4 -41.95 -17.38 57.68
C LYS A 4 -42.03 -17.66 56.16
N ASN A 5 -43.12 -18.28 55.70
CA ASN A 5 -43.33 -18.57 54.27
C ASN A 5 -43.58 -17.29 53.45
N ALA A 6 -44.25 -16.29 54.03
CA ALA A 6 -44.44 -15.00 53.37
C ALA A 6 -43.10 -14.25 53.20
N PHE A 7 -42.26 -14.27 54.24
CA PHE A 7 -40.91 -13.69 54.19
C PHE A 7 -40.00 -14.36 53.15
N LEU A 8 -39.97 -15.70 53.11
CA LEU A 8 -39.20 -16.46 52.12
C LEU A 8 -39.66 -16.21 50.68
N LYS A 9 -40.98 -16.09 50.44
CA LYS A 9 -41.53 -15.74 49.12
C LYS A 9 -41.14 -14.32 48.71
N PHE A 10 -41.26 -13.36 49.62
CA PHE A 10 -40.87 -11.97 49.36
C PHE A 10 -39.37 -11.86 49.07
N TYR A 11 -38.54 -12.56 49.84
CA TYR A 11 -37.10 -12.65 49.60
C TYR A 11 -36.78 -13.25 48.22
N ALA A 12 -37.40 -14.38 47.86
CA ALA A 12 -37.16 -15.04 46.58
C ALA A 12 -37.58 -14.16 45.38
N VAL A 13 -38.72 -13.48 45.47
CA VAL A 13 -39.18 -12.54 44.43
C VAL A 13 -38.22 -11.35 44.32
N THR A 14 -37.79 -10.79 45.44
CA THR A 14 -36.87 -9.64 45.47
C THR A 14 -35.50 -10.03 44.89
N LEU A 15 -34.97 -11.18 45.28
CA LEU A 15 -33.70 -11.69 44.77
C LEU A 15 -33.79 -12.00 43.27
N THR A 16 -34.91 -12.59 42.81
CA THR A 16 -35.12 -12.87 41.39
C THR A 16 -35.23 -11.58 40.58
N ALA A 17 -35.98 -10.58 41.06
CA ALA A 17 -36.07 -9.28 40.42
C ALA A 17 -34.71 -8.56 40.35
N PHE A 18 -33.92 -8.66 41.42
CA PHE A 18 -32.56 -8.11 41.47
C PHE A 18 -31.61 -8.81 40.49
N LEU A 19 -31.65 -10.14 40.41
CA LEU A 19 -30.85 -10.90 39.45
C LEU A 19 -31.27 -10.63 38.01
N LEU A 20 -32.58 -10.50 37.73
CA LEU A 20 -33.09 -10.09 36.42
C LEU A 20 -32.64 -8.68 36.06
N TYR A 21 -32.67 -7.75 37.02
CA TYR A 21 -32.18 -6.39 36.82
C TYR A 21 -30.68 -6.37 36.46
N ILE A 22 -29.84 -7.12 37.17
CA ILE A 22 -28.42 -7.29 36.84
C ILE A 22 -28.27 -7.95 35.46
N GLY A 23 -29.06 -8.97 35.16
CA GLY A 23 -29.05 -9.64 33.86
C GLY A 23 -29.45 -8.74 32.69
N ILE A 24 -30.35 -7.78 32.88
CA ILE A 24 -30.75 -6.84 31.82
C ILE A 24 -29.74 -5.68 31.67
N THR A 25 -29.11 -5.26 32.77
CA THR A 25 -28.22 -4.07 32.77
C THR A 25 -26.76 -4.41 32.55
N GLY A 26 -26.30 -5.60 32.96
CA GLY A 26 -24.90 -6.03 32.90
C GLY A 26 -24.40 -6.38 31.50
N PHE A 27 -25.29 -6.66 30.55
CA PHE A 27 -24.94 -7.02 29.16
C PHE A 27 -25.20 -5.90 28.16
N ARG A 28 -25.23 -4.63 28.60
CA ARG A 28 -25.30 -3.53 27.65
C ARG A 28 -23.93 -3.34 27.01
N PRO A 29 -23.80 -3.48 25.67
CA PRO A 29 -22.56 -3.13 25.01
C PRO A 29 -22.31 -1.64 25.24
N ASP A 30 -21.14 -1.30 25.76
CA ASP A 30 -20.69 0.09 25.84
C ASP A 30 -20.46 0.60 24.42
N SER A 31 -21.50 1.16 23.83
CA SER A 31 -21.51 1.71 22.48
C SER A 31 -21.03 3.16 22.44
N SER A 32 -20.55 3.70 23.56
CA SER A 32 -20.03 5.06 23.59
C SER A 32 -18.65 5.11 22.92
N PRO A 33 -18.37 6.12 22.08
CA PRO A 33 -17.03 6.31 21.53
C PRO A 33 -16.01 6.45 22.67
N LYS A 34 -15.05 5.53 22.73
CA LYS A 34 -13.95 5.62 23.69
C LYS A 34 -13.04 6.79 23.30
N LYS A 35 -12.75 7.65 24.28
CA LYS A 35 -11.75 8.72 24.14
C LYS A 35 -10.48 8.28 24.85
N PHE A 36 -9.35 8.43 24.17
CA PHE A 36 -8.03 8.20 24.71
C PHE A 36 -7.23 9.49 24.61
N GLU A 37 -6.44 9.81 25.63
CA GLU A 37 -5.46 10.90 25.53
C GLU A 37 -4.24 10.44 24.72
N GLU A 38 -3.74 9.23 25.01
CA GLU A 38 -2.62 8.59 24.31
C GLU A 38 -2.84 7.08 24.22
N ILE A 39 -2.33 6.47 23.13
CA ILE A 39 -2.27 5.01 22.98
C ILE A 39 -0.84 4.60 22.59
N THR A 40 -0.27 3.66 23.33
CA THR A 40 1.01 3.01 22.99
C THR A 40 0.73 1.58 22.58
N VAL A 41 0.79 1.30 21.28
CA VAL A 41 0.45 0.00 20.70
C VAL A 41 1.38 -0.34 19.54
N GLU A 42 1.55 -1.63 19.27
CA GLU A 42 2.31 -2.08 18.09
C GLU A 42 1.51 -1.97 16.79
N ARG A 43 0.16 -2.02 16.89
CA ARG A 43 -0.75 -2.08 15.75
C ARG A 43 -2.15 -1.57 16.10
N ILE A 44 -2.75 -0.87 15.14
CA ILE A 44 -4.15 -0.45 15.11
C ILE A 44 -4.81 -1.07 13.88
N ASN A 45 -5.93 -1.75 14.07
CA ASN A 45 -6.81 -2.20 12.98
C ASN A 45 -8.04 -1.30 12.94
N VAL A 46 -8.33 -0.73 11.77
CA VAL A 46 -9.61 -0.10 11.48
C VAL A 46 -10.41 -1.07 10.63
N VAL A 47 -11.63 -1.36 11.09
CA VAL A 47 -12.51 -2.36 10.49
C VAL A 47 -13.89 -1.77 10.16
N GLU A 48 -14.53 -2.35 9.16
CA GLU A 48 -15.96 -2.15 8.88
C GLU A 48 -16.83 -2.83 9.95
N PRO A 49 -18.16 -2.55 10.01
CA PRO A 49 -19.05 -3.18 10.98
C PRO A 49 -19.11 -4.71 10.91
N ASP A 50 -18.81 -5.31 9.76
CA ASP A 50 -18.75 -6.76 9.54
C ASP A 50 -17.40 -7.38 9.95
N GLY A 51 -16.46 -6.57 10.44
CA GLY A 51 -15.13 -6.99 10.90
C GLY A 51 -14.07 -7.02 9.81
N LYS A 52 -14.40 -6.71 8.55
CA LYS A 52 -13.43 -6.61 7.46
C LYS A 52 -12.45 -5.46 7.70
N LEU A 53 -11.17 -5.66 7.35
CA LEU A 53 -10.15 -4.63 7.48
C LEU A 53 -10.38 -3.51 6.47
N LYS A 54 -10.21 -2.26 6.91
CA LYS A 54 -10.19 -1.07 6.03
C LYS A 54 -8.84 -0.38 6.03
N MET A 55 -8.18 -0.37 7.18
CA MET A 55 -6.84 0.21 7.34
C MET A 55 -6.09 -0.47 8.48
N VAL A 56 -4.78 -0.65 8.32
CA VAL A 56 -3.88 -1.14 9.37
C VAL A 56 -2.75 -0.14 9.54
N ILE A 57 -2.50 0.31 10.78
CA ILE A 57 -1.33 1.11 11.16
C ILE A 57 -0.47 0.23 12.06
N SER A 58 0.81 0.02 11.77
CA SER A 58 1.65 -0.83 12.63
C SER A 58 3.15 -0.58 12.51
N ASN A 59 3.88 -1.13 13.47
CA ASN A 59 5.33 -1.32 13.37
C ASN A 59 5.70 -2.38 12.31
N SER A 60 7.00 -2.60 12.08
CA SER A 60 7.52 -3.56 11.09
C SER A 60 7.17 -5.02 11.42
N ASP A 61 7.11 -5.35 12.70
CA ASP A 61 7.02 -6.74 13.17
C ASP A 61 5.57 -7.24 13.19
N ARG A 62 4.61 -6.32 13.28
CA ARG A 62 3.17 -6.59 13.29
C ARG A 62 2.46 -6.19 12.00
N GLN A 63 3.23 -5.83 10.96
CA GLN A 63 2.68 -5.36 9.70
C GLN A 63 1.82 -6.39 8.99
N HIS A 64 0.75 -5.93 8.34
CA HIS A 64 -0.09 -6.81 7.54
C HIS A 64 0.70 -7.28 6.29
N PRO A 65 0.74 -8.59 5.98
CA PRO A 65 1.50 -9.10 4.83
C PRO A 65 0.95 -8.55 3.50
N GLY A 66 -0.36 -8.28 3.48
CA GLY A 66 -1.13 -7.79 2.34
C GLY A 66 -2.21 -8.81 2.00
N MET A 67 -3.17 -8.42 1.17
CA MET A 67 -4.21 -9.32 0.68
C MET A 67 -4.44 -9.08 -0.81
N LEU A 68 -4.69 -10.17 -1.54
CA LEU A 68 -5.00 -10.16 -2.96
C LEU A 68 -5.99 -11.30 -3.26
N ASP A 69 -7.08 -10.97 -3.93
CA ASP A 69 -8.23 -11.84 -4.18
C ASP A 69 -8.72 -12.57 -2.91
N GLY A 70 -8.81 -11.82 -1.80
CA GLY A 70 -9.22 -12.33 -0.50
C GLY A 70 -8.24 -13.30 0.16
N LYS A 71 -7.03 -13.48 -0.39
CA LYS A 71 -5.97 -14.33 0.19
C LYS A 71 -4.85 -13.49 0.75
N MET A 72 -4.31 -13.89 1.90
CA MET A 72 -3.10 -13.26 2.40
C MET A 72 -1.94 -13.52 1.44
N ILE A 73 -1.22 -12.45 1.12
CA ILE A 73 0.06 -12.55 0.44
C ILE A 73 1.06 -13.19 1.41
N GLY A 74 1.99 -14.00 0.91
CA GLY A 74 2.98 -14.70 1.75
C GLY A 74 3.82 -13.75 2.63
N ASP A 75 4.50 -14.32 3.62
CA ASP A 75 5.31 -13.55 4.56
C ASP A 75 6.40 -12.75 3.85
N ARG A 76 6.37 -11.43 4.06
CA ARG A 76 7.39 -10.49 3.58
C ARG A 76 7.70 -9.47 4.66
N LYS A 77 8.99 -9.11 4.79
CA LYS A 77 9.39 -8.02 5.66
C LYS A 77 8.98 -6.69 5.05
N ARG A 78 8.24 -5.87 5.79
CA ARG A 78 7.74 -4.56 5.35
C ARG A 78 8.17 -3.47 6.34
N PRO A 79 8.35 -2.22 5.88
CA PRO A 79 8.58 -1.11 6.80
C PRO A 79 7.34 -0.87 7.69
N PRO A 80 7.50 -0.22 8.84
CA PRO A 80 6.36 0.28 9.60
C PRO A 80 5.58 1.29 8.75
N GLY A 81 4.27 1.38 9.00
CA GLY A 81 3.42 2.14 8.09
C GLY A 81 1.93 1.88 8.21
N ILE A 82 1.23 2.35 7.17
CA ILE A 82 -0.22 2.23 6.98
C ILE A 82 -0.50 1.39 5.73
N ILE A 83 -1.46 0.48 5.79
CA ILE A 83 -1.97 -0.27 4.63
C ILE A 83 -3.47 -0.04 4.52
N PHE A 84 -3.96 0.16 3.30
CA PHE A 84 -5.38 0.33 3.00
C PHE A 84 -5.95 -0.91 2.31
N PHE A 85 -7.22 -1.20 2.58
CA PHE A 85 -7.94 -2.31 1.98
C PHE A 85 -9.24 -1.83 1.31
N ASN A 86 -9.60 -2.46 0.20
CA ASN A 86 -10.90 -2.25 -0.44
C ASN A 86 -11.98 -3.20 0.13
N GLU A 87 -13.19 -3.10 -0.41
CA GLU A 87 -14.37 -3.86 -0.01
C GLU A 87 -14.23 -5.37 -0.29
N GLU A 88 -13.38 -5.73 -1.25
CA GLU A 88 -13.00 -7.10 -1.61
C GLU A 88 -11.85 -7.64 -0.73
N GLN A 89 -11.39 -6.84 0.23
CA GLN A 89 -10.25 -7.13 1.10
C GLN A 89 -8.91 -7.23 0.37
N ASP A 90 -8.77 -6.59 -0.79
CA ASP A 90 -7.45 -6.44 -1.42
C ASP A 90 -6.71 -5.24 -0.83
N GLU A 91 -5.39 -5.38 -0.68
CA GLU A 91 -4.50 -4.25 -0.42
C GLU A 91 -4.55 -3.28 -1.61
N VAL A 92 -4.81 -2.00 -1.33
CA VAL A 92 -4.97 -0.95 -2.36
C VAL A 92 -4.01 0.22 -2.16
N GLY A 93 -2.81 -0.10 -1.68
CA GLY A 93 -1.77 0.86 -1.39
C GLY A 93 -1.54 1.08 0.10
N GLY A 94 -0.67 2.04 0.41
CA GLY A 94 -0.20 2.25 1.77
C GLY A 94 0.85 3.34 1.89
N LEU A 95 1.23 3.61 3.13
CA LEU A 95 2.35 4.48 3.50
C LEU A 95 3.39 3.63 4.20
N GLY A 96 4.57 3.46 3.61
CA GLY A 96 5.74 2.89 4.28
C GLY A 96 6.74 3.99 4.60
N TYR A 97 7.30 3.97 5.81
CA TYR A 97 8.37 4.90 6.19
C TYR A 97 9.44 4.13 6.97
N GLY A 98 10.71 4.28 6.57
CA GLY A 98 11.81 3.71 7.34
C GLY A 98 13.07 4.53 7.20
N GLY A 99 13.97 4.41 8.16
CA GLY A 99 15.32 4.91 7.98
C GLY A 99 16.25 4.60 9.14
N ASN A 100 17.49 4.28 8.81
CA ASN A 100 18.57 4.09 9.77
C ASN A 100 19.93 4.37 9.10
N LYS A 101 20.98 4.45 9.92
CA LYS A 101 22.34 4.76 9.43
C LYS A 101 22.91 3.70 8.48
N LYS A 102 22.46 2.44 8.58
CA LYS A 102 23.00 1.30 7.83
C LYS A 102 22.38 1.21 6.43
N GLU A 103 21.07 1.38 6.34
CA GLU A 103 20.26 1.13 5.13
C GLU A 103 19.89 2.42 4.40
N GLY A 104 20.02 3.59 5.05
CA GLY A 104 19.55 4.87 4.53
C GLY A 104 18.14 5.19 5.00
N ALA A 105 17.43 6.05 4.28
CA ALA A 105 16.05 6.44 4.60
C ALA A 105 15.14 6.31 3.38
N SER A 106 13.88 5.92 3.61
CA SER A 106 12.88 5.81 2.56
C SER A 106 11.49 6.14 3.09
N MET A 107 10.67 6.71 2.20
CA MET A 107 9.24 6.84 2.41
C MET A 107 8.55 6.56 1.08
N VAL A 108 7.45 5.84 1.13
CA VAL A 108 6.59 5.61 -0.02
C VAL A 108 5.14 5.75 0.40
N PHE A 109 4.38 6.58 -0.29
CA PHE A 109 2.93 6.54 -0.29
C PHE A 109 2.50 6.01 -1.65
N SER A 110 1.90 4.82 -1.68
CA SER A 110 1.45 4.14 -2.88
C SER A 110 -0.05 4.13 -3.01
N VAL A 111 -0.51 4.28 -4.25
CA VAL A 111 -1.90 4.06 -4.66
C VAL A 111 -1.88 2.97 -5.72
N ASP A 112 -2.58 1.87 -5.44
CA ASP A 112 -2.66 0.72 -6.33
C ASP A 112 -3.87 0.84 -7.25
N GLN A 113 -3.77 0.29 -8.46
CA GLN A 113 -4.94 0.15 -9.34
C GLN A 113 -5.87 -0.92 -8.79
N TYR A 114 -7.16 -0.84 -9.12
CA TYR A 114 -8.07 -1.97 -8.89
C TYR A 114 -7.54 -3.24 -9.56
N LYS A 115 -7.40 -4.33 -8.79
CA LYS A 115 -6.85 -5.64 -9.22
C LYS A 115 -5.45 -5.59 -9.83
N ASN A 116 -4.75 -4.48 -9.68
CA ASN A 116 -3.36 -4.34 -10.10
C ASN A 116 -2.52 -3.71 -8.98
N ASP A 117 -1.28 -3.43 -9.31
CA ASP A 117 -0.29 -2.87 -8.40
C ASP A 117 -0.15 -1.34 -8.65
N GLN A 118 0.83 -0.67 -8.04
CA GLN A 118 0.91 0.81 -8.03
C GLN A 118 0.71 1.49 -9.39
N ILE A 119 -0.18 2.49 -9.42
CA ILE A 119 -0.32 3.48 -10.50
C ILE A 119 0.27 4.85 -10.13
N MET A 120 0.40 5.13 -8.83
CA MET A 120 0.96 6.38 -8.32
C MET A 120 1.78 6.12 -7.06
N GLN A 121 2.93 6.78 -6.95
CA GLN A 121 3.71 6.83 -5.71
C GLN A 121 4.30 8.22 -5.48
N MET A 122 4.09 8.75 -4.28
CA MET A 122 4.99 9.75 -3.71
C MET A 122 6.12 9.00 -3.00
N GLN A 123 7.36 9.28 -3.38
CA GLN A 123 8.51 8.50 -2.95
C GLN A 123 9.65 9.41 -2.47
N TYR A 124 10.37 8.93 -1.48
CA TYR A 124 11.65 9.42 -1.01
C TYR A 124 12.57 8.22 -0.76
N SER A 125 13.82 8.34 -1.19
CA SER A 125 14.86 7.34 -0.96
C SER A 125 16.19 8.07 -0.82
N ARG A 126 16.95 7.73 0.20
CA ARG A 126 18.30 8.23 0.45
C ARG A 126 19.17 7.06 0.85
N ASN A 127 20.25 6.81 0.13
CA ASN A 127 21.19 5.75 0.47
C ASN A 127 22.11 6.18 1.63
N LYS A 128 22.90 5.24 2.15
CA LYS A 128 23.87 5.48 3.23
C LYS A 128 24.92 6.54 2.90
N ASP A 129 25.21 6.73 1.61
CA ASP A 129 26.21 7.69 1.11
C ASP A 129 25.61 9.09 0.91
N GLY A 130 24.33 9.29 1.25
CA GLY A 130 23.63 10.57 1.17
C GLY A 130 23.00 10.90 -0.18
N LYS A 131 23.22 10.05 -1.20
CA LYS A 131 22.59 10.18 -2.52
C LYS A 131 21.10 9.91 -2.38
N GLN A 132 20.28 10.80 -2.91
CA GLN A 132 18.84 10.78 -2.69
C GLN A 132 18.02 11.01 -3.95
N ARG A 133 16.83 10.43 -3.96
CA ARG A 133 15.77 10.60 -4.95
C ARG A 133 14.48 10.88 -4.20
N TYR A 134 13.70 11.82 -4.69
CA TYR A 134 12.35 12.07 -4.17
C TYR A 134 11.45 12.64 -5.25
N GLY A 135 10.14 12.43 -5.12
CA GLY A 135 9.17 12.97 -6.06
C GLY A 135 7.91 12.13 -6.22
N LEU A 136 7.17 12.43 -7.26
CA LEU A 136 5.97 11.71 -7.68
C LEU A 136 6.27 10.86 -8.91
N LYS A 137 5.85 9.59 -8.89
CA LYS A 137 5.99 8.65 -10.00
C LYS A 137 4.62 8.10 -10.38
N LEU A 138 4.33 8.10 -11.67
CA LEU A 138 3.10 7.56 -12.26
C LEU A 138 3.42 6.39 -13.19
N TRP A 139 2.56 5.38 -13.16
CA TRP A 139 2.65 4.22 -14.04
C TRP A 139 1.35 3.99 -14.79
N ASP A 140 1.50 3.46 -15.99
CA ASP A 140 0.45 2.72 -16.66
C ASP A 140 0.61 1.23 -16.30
N ARG A 141 -0.53 0.56 -16.14
CA ARG A 141 -0.64 -0.87 -15.81
C ARG A 141 -1.57 -1.52 -16.83
N SER A 142 -1.35 -2.80 -17.09
CA SER A 142 -2.24 -3.55 -17.99
C SER A 142 -3.62 -3.77 -17.35
N GLU A 143 -4.67 -3.45 -18.08
CA GLU A 143 -6.05 -3.87 -17.73
C GLU A 143 -6.31 -5.34 -18.10
N LYS A 144 -5.50 -5.91 -19.01
CA LYS A 144 -5.64 -7.31 -19.48
C LYS A 144 -4.99 -8.29 -18.53
N VAL A 145 -3.81 -7.95 -18.03
CA VAL A 145 -3.01 -8.79 -17.15
C VAL A 145 -3.08 -8.20 -15.75
N THR A 146 -3.97 -8.76 -14.92
CA THR A 146 -4.12 -8.39 -13.52
C THR A 146 -2.88 -8.75 -12.70
N LEU A 147 -2.75 -8.20 -11.48
CA LEU A 147 -1.65 -8.57 -10.60
C LEU A 147 -1.67 -10.07 -10.25
N SER A 148 -2.86 -10.62 -10.02
CA SER A 148 -3.06 -12.03 -9.71
C SER A 148 -2.60 -12.94 -10.85
N GLU A 149 -2.97 -12.60 -12.09
CA GLU A 149 -2.51 -13.32 -13.28
C GLU A 149 -1.01 -13.17 -13.49
N LEU A 150 -0.46 -11.97 -13.31
CA LEU A 150 0.98 -11.71 -13.38
C LEU A 150 1.74 -12.62 -12.41
N ILE A 151 1.32 -12.69 -11.15
CA ILE A 151 1.95 -13.54 -10.11
C ILE A 151 1.84 -15.01 -10.51
N HIS A 152 0.66 -15.46 -10.94
CA HIS A 152 0.46 -16.85 -11.34
C HIS A 152 1.36 -17.27 -12.51
N VAL A 153 1.42 -16.45 -13.56
CA VAL A 153 2.30 -16.70 -14.72
C VAL A 153 3.77 -16.67 -14.29
N TRP A 154 4.14 -15.70 -13.45
CA TRP A 154 5.49 -15.56 -12.92
C TRP A 154 5.92 -16.81 -12.15
N ASP A 155 5.18 -17.21 -11.13
CA ASP A 155 5.50 -18.36 -10.29
C ASP A 155 5.54 -19.66 -11.11
N SER A 156 4.59 -19.85 -12.01
CA SER A 156 4.53 -21.04 -12.89
C SER A 156 5.76 -21.18 -13.78
N LEU A 157 6.23 -20.08 -14.36
CA LEU A 157 7.39 -20.09 -15.24
C LEU A 157 8.71 -20.12 -14.46
N LYS A 158 8.79 -19.45 -13.31
CA LYS A 158 9.96 -19.52 -12.42
C LYS A 158 10.17 -20.92 -11.87
N ALA A 159 9.11 -21.63 -11.49
CA ALA A 159 9.19 -23.04 -11.07
C ALA A 159 9.74 -23.97 -12.17
N LYS A 160 9.60 -23.59 -13.44
CA LYS A 160 10.14 -24.31 -14.61
C LYS A 160 11.56 -23.88 -14.99
N GLY A 161 12.18 -22.97 -14.23
CA GLY A 161 13.54 -22.50 -14.46
C GLY A 161 13.67 -21.45 -15.58
N PHE A 162 12.59 -20.80 -16.00
CA PHE A 162 12.69 -19.72 -16.98
C PHE A 162 13.32 -18.45 -16.38
N SER A 163 14.06 -17.72 -17.22
CA SER A 163 14.62 -16.41 -16.88
C SER A 163 13.54 -15.35 -16.80
N ASP A 164 13.78 -14.30 -16.02
CA ASP A 164 12.85 -13.19 -15.82
C ASP A 164 12.49 -12.52 -17.16
N ASP A 165 13.46 -12.34 -18.06
CA ASP A 165 13.22 -11.82 -19.42
C ASP A 165 12.22 -12.66 -20.21
N LYS A 166 12.28 -13.99 -20.07
CA LYS A 166 11.37 -14.89 -20.77
C LYS A 166 9.97 -14.82 -20.16
N VAL A 167 9.85 -14.67 -18.84
CA VAL A 167 8.57 -14.45 -18.17
C VAL A 167 7.93 -13.13 -18.64
N MET A 168 8.71 -12.04 -18.67
CA MET A 168 8.24 -10.74 -19.12
C MET A 168 7.76 -10.77 -20.58
N LYS A 169 8.47 -11.45 -21.49
CA LYS A 169 8.03 -11.60 -22.88
C LYS A 169 6.69 -12.34 -23.01
N VAL A 170 6.43 -13.34 -22.16
CA VAL A 170 5.14 -14.03 -22.15
C VAL A 170 4.03 -13.09 -21.69
N LEU A 171 4.26 -12.35 -20.60
CA LEU A 171 3.32 -11.35 -20.07
C LEU A 171 3.04 -10.23 -21.08
N GLU A 172 4.07 -9.74 -21.78
CA GLU A 172 3.93 -8.75 -22.85
C GLU A 172 3.12 -9.32 -24.02
N ALA A 173 3.36 -10.56 -24.44
CA ALA A 173 2.58 -11.20 -25.50
C ALA A 173 1.10 -11.34 -25.12
N GLN A 174 0.78 -11.61 -23.84
CA GLN A 174 -0.60 -11.60 -23.31
C GLN A 174 -1.22 -10.19 -23.31
N ASN A 175 -0.40 -9.15 -23.31
CA ASN A 175 -0.78 -7.75 -23.31
C ASN A 175 -0.56 -7.07 -24.67
N ASP A 176 -0.82 -7.78 -25.77
CA ASP A 176 -0.67 -7.30 -27.16
C ASP A 176 0.74 -6.78 -27.52
N GLY A 177 1.77 -7.32 -26.89
CA GLY A 177 3.16 -6.87 -27.05
C GLY A 177 3.49 -5.59 -26.29
N LYS A 178 2.58 -5.05 -25.47
CA LYS A 178 2.83 -3.89 -24.62
C LYS A 178 3.33 -4.31 -23.23
N PRO A 179 4.12 -3.48 -22.53
CA PRO A 179 4.53 -3.77 -21.16
C PRO A 179 3.32 -3.91 -20.22
N VAL A 180 3.35 -4.90 -19.32
CA VAL A 180 2.34 -5.04 -18.27
C VAL A 180 2.41 -3.93 -17.20
N ARG A 181 3.55 -3.22 -17.16
CA ARG A 181 3.78 -2.01 -16.39
C ARG A 181 4.74 -1.10 -17.14
N ALA A 182 4.40 0.17 -17.28
CA ALA A 182 5.31 1.20 -17.79
C ALA A 182 5.29 2.43 -16.89
N THR A 183 6.44 3.03 -16.59
CA THR A 183 6.45 4.35 -15.95
C THR A 183 6.04 5.39 -16.98
N ARG A 184 5.03 6.20 -16.68
CA ARG A 184 4.53 7.24 -17.58
C ARG A 184 5.14 8.60 -17.27
N MET A 185 5.35 8.89 -16.00
CA MET A 185 5.92 10.14 -15.55
C MET A 185 6.73 9.96 -14.27
N PHE A 186 7.80 10.73 -14.16
CA PHE A 186 8.43 11.04 -12.88
C PHE A 186 8.59 12.56 -12.79
N THR A 187 8.31 13.13 -11.62
CA THR A 187 8.65 14.52 -11.31
C THR A 187 9.30 14.60 -9.93
N GLY A 188 10.41 15.32 -9.82
CA GLY A 188 11.21 15.45 -8.61
C GLY A 188 12.71 15.33 -8.87
N LYS A 189 13.49 15.06 -7.82
CA LYS A 189 14.93 14.85 -7.90
C LYS A 189 15.25 13.39 -8.18
N ASN A 190 15.98 13.10 -9.27
CA ASN A 190 16.45 11.76 -9.59
C ASN A 190 17.85 11.48 -8.98
N PHE A 191 18.39 10.28 -9.24
CA PHE A 191 19.73 9.91 -8.78
C PHE A 191 20.85 10.52 -9.63
N ASP A 192 20.56 11.18 -10.74
CA ASP A 192 21.57 11.89 -11.53
C ASP A 192 21.66 13.36 -11.09
N ASP A 193 21.15 13.67 -9.90
CA ASP A 193 21.02 15.00 -9.32
C ASP A 193 20.19 16.00 -10.13
N GLN A 194 19.47 15.51 -11.14
CA GLN A 194 18.54 16.31 -11.94
C GLN A 194 17.22 16.49 -11.20
N VAL A 195 16.69 17.72 -11.24
CA VAL A 195 15.39 18.08 -10.66
C VAL A 195 14.47 18.52 -11.77
N GLY A 196 13.38 17.79 -11.99
CA GLY A 196 12.48 18.12 -13.09
C GLY A 196 11.39 17.11 -13.33
N MET A 197 10.82 17.15 -14.52
CA MET A 197 9.76 16.30 -15.03
C MET A 197 10.25 15.48 -16.22
N PHE A 198 9.98 14.18 -16.18
CA PHE A 198 10.44 13.19 -17.14
C PHE A 198 9.22 12.40 -17.63
N LEU A 199 8.84 12.63 -18.89
CA LEU A 199 7.67 12.03 -19.52
C LEU A 199 8.11 10.91 -20.45
N LYS A 200 7.40 9.79 -20.33
CA LYS A 200 7.67 8.56 -21.06
C LYS A 200 6.48 8.17 -21.93
N ASP A 201 6.73 7.39 -22.97
CA ASP A 201 5.67 6.78 -23.79
C ASP A 201 5.04 5.55 -23.10
N GLU A 202 4.10 4.88 -23.78
CA GLU A 202 3.38 3.72 -23.24
C GLU A 202 4.28 2.49 -23.03
N PHE A 203 5.48 2.52 -23.62
CA PHE A 203 6.50 1.49 -23.46
C PHE A 203 7.52 1.85 -22.36
N GLY A 204 7.41 3.04 -21.75
CA GLY A 204 8.33 3.53 -20.72
C GLY A 204 9.60 4.21 -21.26
N ASN A 205 9.67 4.47 -22.55
CA ASN A 205 10.79 5.16 -23.17
C ASN A 205 10.67 6.68 -22.96
N ASP A 206 11.77 7.36 -22.66
CA ASP A 206 11.75 8.81 -22.50
C ASP A 206 11.39 9.52 -23.81
N ARG A 207 10.53 10.54 -23.71
CA ARG A 207 10.10 11.38 -24.84
C ARG A 207 10.33 12.85 -24.59
N ILE A 208 10.11 13.31 -23.37
CA ILE A 208 10.31 14.70 -22.99
C ILE A 208 10.96 14.74 -21.60
N LYS A 209 12.02 15.53 -21.46
CA LYS A 209 12.64 15.84 -20.17
C LYS A 209 12.71 17.35 -20.01
N ILE A 210 12.24 17.86 -18.88
CA ILE A 210 12.30 19.27 -18.49
C ILE A 210 12.91 19.31 -17.10
N TYR A 211 14.15 19.75 -16.97
CA TYR A 211 14.88 19.62 -15.71
C TYR A 211 15.98 20.67 -15.55
N VAL A 212 16.42 20.84 -14.32
CA VAL A 212 17.68 21.50 -13.96
C VAL A 212 18.69 20.40 -13.64
N ASP A 213 19.87 20.48 -14.24
CA ASP A 213 20.92 19.47 -14.07
C ASP A 213 21.81 19.71 -12.84
N GLU A 214 22.81 18.85 -12.66
CA GLU A 214 23.75 18.92 -11.55
C GLU A 214 24.62 20.21 -11.51
N ASN A 215 24.72 20.92 -12.63
CA ASN A 215 25.45 22.19 -12.77
C ASN A 215 24.52 23.41 -12.62
N ASN A 216 23.24 23.21 -12.30
CA ASN A 216 22.18 24.20 -12.27
C ASN A 216 21.80 24.79 -13.65
N GLU A 217 22.05 24.06 -14.74
CA GLU A 217 21.65 24.48 -16.08
C GLU A 217 20.24 23.97 -16.41
N PRO A 218 19.31 24.85 -16.86
CA PRO A 218 17.98 24.42 -17.29
C PRO A 218 18.04 23.76 -18.67
N LYS A 219 17.39 22.59 -18.80
CA LYS A 219 17.35 21.78 -20.02
C LYS A 219 15.95 21.33 -20.37
N ILE A 220 15.60 21.45 -21.65
CA ILE A 220 14.44 20.78 -22.26
C ILE A 220 14.93 19.88 -23.37
N GLU A 221 14.76 18.57 -23.21
CA GLU A 221 15.11 17.56 -24.21
C GLU A 221 13.84 16.92 -24.78
N ILE A 222 13.74 16.87 -26.11
CA ILE A 222 12.75 16.07 -26.83
C ILE A 222 13.49 14.91 -27.49
N LEU A 223 13.01 13.68 -27.25
CA LEU A 223 13.66 12.45 -27.68
C LEU A 223 12.79 11.75 -28.73
N ASN A 224 13.46 11.18 -29.75
CA ASN A 224 12.80 10.39 -30.78
C ASN A 224 12.47 8.96 -30.30
N SER A 225 11.88 8.15 -31.17
CA SER A 225 11.52 6.75 -30.88
C SER A 225 12.71 5.88 -30.44
N GLU A 226 13.92 6.18 -30.91
CA GLU A 226 15.18 5.48 -30.55
C GLU A 226 15.79 5.97 -29.23
N GLY A 227 15.18 6.97 -28.57
CA GLY A 227 15.71 7.57 -27.35
C GLY A 227 16.88 8.53 -27.59
N LYS A 228 17.11 8.96 -28.84
CA LYS A 228 18.09 10.01 -29.16
C LYS A 228 17.43 11.38 -29.05
N VAL A 229 18.19 12.34 -28.54
CA VAL A 229 17.72 13.72 -28.44
C VAL A 229 17.56 14.30 -29.85
N SER A 230 16.31 14.60 -30.22
CA SER A 230 15.98 15.24 -31.50
C SER A 230 16.01 16.76 -31.42
N LYS A 231 15.80 17.32 -30.22
CA LYS A 231 15.84 18.76 -29.97
C LYS A 231 16.26 19.04 -28.53
N VAL A 232 17.17 19.99 -28.36
CA VAL A 232 17.53 20.58 -27.08
C VAL A 232 17.12 22.05 -27.10
N VAL A 233 16.46 22.50 -26.04
CA VAL A 233 16.35 23.93 -25.73
C VAL A 233 17.10 24.12 -24.41
N ALA A 234 18.22 24.82 -24.49
CA ALA A 234 19.03 25.28 -23.37
C ALA A 234 19.18 26.80 -23.51
N ASN A 235 19.35 27.49 -22.38
CA ASN A 235 19.70 28.92 -22.37
C ASN A 235 21.17 29.12 -22.71
#